data_AF-A0A428QEZ5-F1
#
_entry.id   AF-A0A428QEZ5-F1
#
_cell.length_a   1.000
_cell.length_b   1.000
_cell.length_c   1.000
_cell.angle_alpha   90.00
_cell.angle_beta   90.00
_cell.angle_gamma   90.00
#
_symmetry.space_group_name_H-M   'P 1'
#
loop_
_entity.id
_entity.type
_entity.pdbx_description
1 polymer ?
#
loop_
_entity_poly.entity_id
_entity_poly.type
_entity_poly.pdbx_seq_one_letter_code
_entity_poly.pdbx_strand_id
1 'polypeptide(L)'
;MELSDIFRIVNLAVGVITLLGGITHIFQFSMQPIIVGCYMIVFGLVIGLLEFQIPPQVSRHASFLFSFIGRGVFYIFLGSLLLGELVISKIAGGIVGITGIAYVALEFLPSIEPPSNMREAEDAGWGAEQV
;
A
#
# COMPACT_ATOMS: atom_id res chain seq x y z
N MET A 1 4.83 8.80 -19.98
CA MET A 1 4.33 7.71 -19.13
C MET A 1 2.87 8.01 -18.87
N GLU A 2 1.99 7.05 -19.10
CA GLU A 2 0.58 7.18 -18.72
C GLU A 2 0.51 7.37 -17.19
N LEU A 3 -0.43 8.17 -16.71
CA LEU A 3 -0.61 8.46 -15.28
C LEU A 3 -0.80 7.15 -14.45
N SER A 4 -1.45 6.14 -15.05
CA SER A 4 -1.60 4.80 -14.48
C SER A 4 -0.25 4.09 -14.21
N ASP A 5 0.73 4.23 -15.11
CA ASP A 5 2.06 3.62 -14.93
C ASP A 5 2.84 4.26 -13.78
N ILE A 6 2.68 5.57 -13.60
CA ILE A 6 3.31 6.31 -12.50
C ILE A 6 2.77 5.79 -11.17
N PHE A 7 1.45 5.64 -11.04
CA PHE A 7 0.83 5.12 -9.82
C PHE A 7 1.30 3.69 -9.52
N ARG A 8 1.36 2.83 -10.52
CA ARG A 8 1.85 1.45 -10.38
C ARG A 8 3.29 1.41 -9.87
N ILE A 9 4.18 2.23 -10.43
CA ILE A 9 5.58 2.32 -10.01
C ILE A 9 5.68 2.82 -8.57
N VAL A 10 4.90 3.84 -8.20
CA VAL A 10 4.87 4.37 -6.84
C VAL A 10 4.38 3.32 -5.84
N ASN A 11 3.30 2.59 -6.16
CA ASN A 11 2.78 1.54 -5.30
C ASN A 11 3.76 0.37 -5.15
N LEU A 12 4.41 -0.04 -6.24
CA LEU A 12 5.46 -1.05 -6.20
C LEU A 12 6.63 -0.59 -5.33
N ALA A 13 7.05 0.68 -5.45
CA ALA A 13 8.10 1.24 -4.62
C ALA A 13 7.71 1.23 -3.13
N VAL A 14 6.48 1.64 -2.78
CA VAL A 14 5.96 1.57 -1.41
C VAL A 14 5.95 0.12 -0.90
N GLY A 15 5.51 -0.83 -1.72
CA GLY A 15 5.52 -2.26 -1.37
C GLY A 15 6.92 -2.79 -1.07
N VAL A 16 7.91 -2.45 -1.92
CA VAL A 16 9.31 -2.85 -1.73
C VAL A 16 9.91 -2.20 -0.48
N ILE A 17 9.69 -0.90 -0.27
CA ILE A 17 10.20 -0.18 0.92
C ILE A 17 9.61 -0.79 2.19
N THR A 18 8.31 -1.09 2.20
CA THR A 18 7.63 -1.70 3.35
C THR A 18 8.14 -3.11 3.61
N LEU A 19 8.36 -3.91 2.56
CA LEU A 19 8.92 -5.25 2.65
C LEU A 19 10.33 -5.24 3.25
N LEU A 20 11.22 -4.41 2.71
CA LEU A 20 12.59 -4.28 3.20
C LEU A 20 12.63 -3.72 4.63
N GLY A 21 11.79 -2.73 4.93
CA GLY A 21 11.65 -2.20 6.28
C GLY A 21 11.18 -3.25 7.29
N GLY A 22 10.21 -4.10 6.92
CA GLY A 22 9.78 -5.23 7.74
C GLY A 22 10.91 -6.21 8.07
N ILE A 23 11.76 -6.52 7.09
CA ILE A 23 12.96 -7.35 7.29
C ILE A 23 13.90 -6.69 8.31
N THR A 24 14.15 -5.38 8.21
CA THR A 24 15.02 -4.67 9.17
C THR A 24 14.48 -4.68 10.60
N HIS A 25 13.16 -4.67 10.80
CA HIS A 25 12.54 -4.73 12.13
C HIS A 25 12.72 -6.09 12.82
N ILE A 26 12.78 -7.19 12.06
CA ILE A 26 13.00 -8.53 12.62
C ILE A 26 14.39 -8.64 13.28
N PHE A 27 15.39 -7.93 12.75
CA PHE A 27 16.75 -7.92 13.31
C PHE A 27 16.90 -7.14 14.62
N GLN A 28 15.83 -6.53 15.14
CA GLN A 28 15.86 -5.87 16.45
C GLN A 28 15.73 -6.86 17.64
N PHE A 29 15.64 -8.18 17.37
CA PHE A 29 15.69 -9.29 18.34
C PHE A 29 14.79 -9.13 19.58
N SER A 30 13.65 -8.46 19.41
CA SER A 30 12.62 -8.29 20.44
C SER A 30 11.28 -8.77 19.88
N MET A 31 10.43 -9.33 20.75
CA MET A 31 9.16 -9.95 20.33
C MET A 31 8.25 -8.96 19.58
N GLN A 32 8.16 -7.71 20.04
CA GLN A 32 7.30 -6.71 19.42
C GLN A 32 7.77 -6.33 17.99
N PRO A 33 9.03 -5.92 17.75
CA PRO A 33 9.55 -5.67 16.41
C PRO A 33 9.46 -6.85 15.46
N ILE A 34 9.62 -8.08 15.95
CA ILE A 34 9.50 -9.29 15.12
C ILE A 34 8.06 -9.44 14.60
N ILE A 35 7.07 -9.30 15.48
CA ILE A 35 5.65 -9.39 15.10
C ILE A 35 5.30 -8.28 14.11
N VAL A 36 5.70 -7.04 14.39
CA VAL A 36 5.47 -5.89 13.49
C VAL A 36 6.15 -6.13 12.14
N GLY A 37 7.40 -6.59 12.12
CA GLY A 37 8.14 -6.91 10.90
C GLY A 37 7.47 -7.98 10.06
N CYS A 38 6.91 -9.03 10.67
CA CYS A 38 6.11 -10.04 9.97
C CYS A 38 4.88 -9.42 9.27
N TYR A 39 4.13 -8.57 9.96
CA TYR A 39 2.98 -7.89 9.35
C TYR A 39 3.41 -7.00 8.18
N MET A 40 4.52 -6.27 8.32
CA MET A 40 5.03 -5.38 7.26
C MET A 40 5.48 -6.15 6.02
N ILE A 41 6.09 -7.32 6.18
CA ILE A 41 6.45 -8.20 5.07
C ILE A 41 5.20 -8.65 4.31
N VAL A 42 4.18 -9.12 5.05
CA VAL A 42 2.92 -9.55 4.44
C VAL A 42 2.24 -8.38 3.70
N PHE A 43 2.13 -7.21 4.34
CA PHE A 43 1.52 -6.04 3.71
C PHE A 43 2.32 -5.54 2.50
N GLY A 44 3.66 -5.52 2.56
CA GLY A 44 4.51 -5.15 1.43
C GLY A 44 4.33 -6.09 0.23
N LEU A 45 4.24 -7.40 0.47
CA LEU A 45 3.95 -8.38 -0.57
C LEU A 45 2.54 -8.20 -1.15
N VAL A 46 1.53 -7.96 -0.31
CA VAL A 46 0.15 -7.72 -0.78
C VAL A 46 0.09 -6.48 -1.67
N ILE A 47 0.69 -5.37 -1.26
CA ILE A 47 0.76 -4.14 -2.07
C ILE A 47 1.43 -4.42 -3.42
N GLY A 48 2.57 -5.13 -3.42
CA GLY A 48 3.28 -5.48 -4.65
C GLY A 48 2.46 -6.39 -5.58
N LEU A 49 1.81 -7.42 -5.03
CA LEU A 49 0.99 -8.37 -5.79
C LEU A 49 -0.25 -7.72 -6.40
N LEU A 50 -0.88 -6.80 -5.67
CA LEU A 50 -2.06 -6.05 -6.13
C LEU A 50 -1.80 -5.23 -7.39
N GLU A 51 -0.54 -4.92 -7.70
CA GLU A 51 -0.20 -4.17 -8.92
C GLU A 51 -0.10 -5.03 -10.18
N PHE A 52 0.07 -6.35 -10.03
CA PHE A 52 0.18 -7.28 -11.15
C PHE A 52 -1.09 -8.08 -11.40
N GLN A 53 -1.90 -8.29 -10.37
CA GLN A 53 -3.18 -9.00 -10.43
C GLN A 53 -4.08 -8.58 -9.27
N ILE A 54 -5.39 -8.59 -9.48
CA ILE A 54 -6.39 -8.27 -8.46
C ILE A 54 -6.97 -9.58 -7.93
N PRO A 55 -6.59 -10.07 -6.73
CA PRO A 55 -7.17 -11.28 -6.17
C PRO A 55 -8.63 -11.01 -5.75
N PRO A 56 -9.60 -11.86 -6.11
CA PRO A 56 -11.01 -11.64 -5.78
C PRO A 56 -11.28 -11.61 -4.27
N GLN A 57 -10.45 -12.29 -3.49
CA GLN A 57 -10.51 -12.29 -2.01
C GLN A 57 -10.20 -10.91 -1.41
N VAL A 58 -9.22 -10.18 -1.99
CA VAL A 58 -8.79 -8.86 -1.50
C VAL A 58 -9.77 -7.78 -1.95
N SER A 59 -10.30 -7.89 -3.17
CA SER A 59 -11.41 -7.03 -3.64
C SER A 59 -12.63 -7.14 -2.70
N ARG A 60 -12.98 -8.35 -2.25
CA ARG A 60 -14.12 -8.58 -1.35
C ARG A 60 -13.91 -8.08 0.08
N HIS A 61 -12.76 -8.35 0.69
CA HIS A 61 -12.56 -8.09 2.13
C HIS A 61 -11.77 -6.82 2.43
N ALA A 62 -11.00 -6.32 1.47
CA ALA A 62 -10.14 -5.14 1.63
C ALA A 62 -10.38 -4.13 0.50
N SER A 63 -11.65 -3.86 0.20
CA SER A 63 -12.08 -2.90 -0.83
C SER A 63 -11.49 -1.50 -0.62
N PHE A 64 -11.14 -1.15 0.63
CA PHE A 64 -10.47 0.12 0.96
C PHE A 64 -9.10 0.26 0.29
N LEU A 65 -8.40 -0.84 0.00
CA LEU A 65 -7.14 -0.82 -0.76
C LEU A 65 -7.35 -0.52 -2.24
N PHE A 66 -8.58 -0.31 -2.73
CA PHE A 66 -8.85 0.10 -4.11
C PHE A 66 -9.41 1.52 -4.20
N SER A 67 -9.41 2.26 -3.09
CA SER A 67 -9.76 3.69 -3.06
C SER A 67 -8.53 4.53 -2.74
N PHE A 68 -8.42 5.74 -3.30
CA PHE A 68 -7.31 6.66 -3.02
C PHE A 68 -7.21 7.00 -1.53
N ILE A 69 -8.35 7.30 -0.88
CA ILE A 69 -8.36 7.63 0.55
C ILE A 69 -7.97 6.42 1.41
N GLY A 70 -8.48 5.23 1.08
CA GLY A 70 -8.20 4.01 1.83
C GLY A 70 -6.74 3.57 1.70
N ARG A 71 -6.17 3.61 0.49
CA ARG A 71 -4.73 3.40 0.26
C ARG A 71 -3.89 4.46 0.96
N GLY A 72 -4.29 5.73 0.87
CA GLY A 72 -3.57 6.84 1.47
C GLY A 72 -3.44 6.71 2.98
N VAL A 73 -4.56 6.45 3.67
CA VAL A 73 -4.56 6.19 5.12
C VAL A 73 -3.73 4.96 5.48
N PHE A 74 -3.82 3.89 4.68
CA PHE A 74 -3.03 2.68 4.89
C PHE A 74 -1.51 2.93 4.74
N TYR A 75 -1.10 3.73 3.76
CA TYR A 75 0.31 4.11 3.60
C TYR A 75 0.80 5.03 4.71
N ILE A 76 -0.04 5.94 5.23
CA ILE A 76 0.30 6.73 6.43
C ILE A 76 0.55 5.79 7.61
N PHE A 77 -0.34 4.82 7.80
CA PHE A 77 -0.19 3.81 8.85
C PHE A 77 1.10 2.98 8.70
N LEU A 78 1.37 2.44 7.51
CA LEU A 78 2.61 1.69 7.24
C LEU A 78 3.86 2.56 7.42
N GLY A 79 3.82 3.82 6.96
CA GLY A 79 4.87 4.80 7.16
C GLY A 79 5.15 5.03 8.65
N SER A 80 4.11 5.13 9.47
CA SER A 80 4.24 5.27 10.93
C SER A 80 4.81 4.03 11.62
N LEU A 81 4.49 2.83 11.14
CA LEU A 81 5.06 1.57 11.64
C LEU A 81 6.54 1.40 11.26
N LEU A 82 6.94 1.91 10.10
CA LEU A 82 8.34 1.93 9.64
C LEU A 82 9.23 2.88 10.44
N LEU A 83 8.66 3.84 11.19
CA LEU A 83 9.46 4.79 11.97
C LEU A 83 10.14 4.10 13.16
N GLY A 84 11.38 3.70 12.94
CA GLY A 84 12.26 3.14 13.96
C GLY A 84 13.41 4.07 14.38
N GLU A 85 14.32 3.52 15.18
CA GLU A 85 15.52 4.20 15.68
C GLU A 85 16.54 4.49 14.56
N LEU A 86 16.64 3.60 13.57
CA LEU A 86 17.58 3.71 12.47
C LEU A 86 17.22 4.86 11.54
N VAL A 87 18.23 5.63 11.11
CA VAL A 87 18.06 6.75 10.16
C VAL A 87 17.42 6.27 8.85
N ILE A 88 17.80 5.08 8.38
CA ILE A 88 17.24 4.46 7.16
C ILE A 88 15.74 4.20 7.33
N SER A 89 15.32 3.69 8.50
CA SER A 89 13.91 3.46 8.82
C SER A 89 13.11 4.77 8.88
N LYS A 90 13.70 5.85 9.41
CA LYS A 90 13.07 7.18 9.42
C LYS A 90 12.84 7.73 8.02
N ILE A 91 13.82 7.58 7.13
CA ILE A 91 13.69 8.00 5.73
C ILE A 91 12.66 7.14 5.00
N ALA A 92 12.73 5.82 5.15
CA ALA A 92 11.79 4.88 4.54
C ALA A 92 10.34 5.13 4.99
N GLY A 93 10.11 5.23 6.31
CA GLY A 93 8.81 5.54 6.88
C GLY A 93 8.30 6.93 6.49
N GLY A 94 9.19 7.91 6.40
CA GLY A 94 8.88 9.26 5.91
C GLY A 94 8.39 9.25 4.46
N ILE A 95 9.09 8.56 3.55
CA ILE A 95 8.70 8.44 2.14
C ILE A 95 7.33 7.78 2.01
N VAL A 96 7.12 6.65 2.68
CA VAL A 96 5.85 5.90 2.62
C VAL A 96 4.71 6.72 3.23
N GLY A 97 4.94 7.38 4.36
CA GLY A 97 3.95 8.23 5.03
C GLY A 97 3.57 9.46 4.21
N ILE A 98 4.56 10.17 3.64
CA ILE A 98 4.31 11.32 2.75
C ILE A 98 3.57 10.88 1.49
N THR A 99 3.92 9.72 0.93
CA THR A 99 3.19 9.14 -0.21
C THR A 99 1.72 8.91 0.17
N GLY A 100 1.45 8.40 1.36
CA GLY A 100 0.08 8.24 1.85
C GLY A 100 -0.69 9.56 1.94
N ILE A 101 -0.07 10.63 2.45
CA ILE A 101 -0.66 11.98 2.47
C ILE A 101 -0.97 12.46 1.05
N ALA A 102 -0.05 12.25 0.11
CA ALA A 102 -0.27 12.61 -1.29
C ALA A 102 -1.49 11.86 -1.86
N TYR A 103 -1.61 10.55 -1.61
CA TYR A 103 -2.77 9.76 -2.04
C TYR A 103 -4.10 10.28 -1.45
N VAL A 104 -4.11 10.68 -0.17
CA VAL A 104 -5.30 11.31 0.44
C VAL A 104 -5.61 12.66 -0.22
N ALA A 105 -4.60 13.46 -0.52
CA ALA A 105 -4.79 14.76 -1.18
C ALA A 105 -5.33 14.62 -2.61
N LEU A 106 -4.90 13.58 -3.34
CA LEU A 106 -5.33 13.30 -4.71
C LEU A 106 -6.83 12.99 -4.82
N GLU A 107 -7.47 12.47 -3.77
CA GLU A 107 -8.92 12.28 -3.71
C GLU A 107 -9.69 13.59 -3.94
N PHE A 108 -9.14 14.72 -3.48
CA PHE A 108 -9.77 16.04 -3.62
C PHE A 108 -9.51 16.69 -4.99
N LEU A 109 -8.76 16.03 -5.88
CA LEU A 109 -8.52 16.45 -7.26
C LEU A 109 -9.42 15.63 -8.22
N PRO A 110 -10.62 16.13 -8.56
CA PRO A 110 -11.59 15.40 -9.40
C PRO A 110 -11.14 15.18 -10.86
N SER A 111 -9.95 15.68 -11.23
CA SER A 111 -9.39 15.56 -12.58
C SER A 111 -8.50 14.31 -12.76
N ILE A 112 -8.23 13.55 -11.69
CA ILE A 112 -7.38 12.35 -11.76
C ILE A 112 -8.28 11.13 -11.75
N GLU A 113 -8.43 10.49 -12.92
CA GLU A 113 -9.13 9.23 -12.99
C GLU A 113 -8.40 8.16 -12.16
N PRO A 114 -9.14 7.31 -11.41
CA PRO A 114 -8.54 6.22 -10.66
C PRO A 114 -7.76 5.31 -11.61
N PRO A 115 -6.55 4.87 -11.22
CA PRO A 115 -5.76 3.95 -12.04
C PRO A 115 -6.53 2.65 -12.30
N SER A 116 -6.21 1.98 -13.41
CA SER A 116 -6.92 0.78 -13.90
C SER A 116 -7.10 -0.30 -12.82
N ASN A 117 -6.12 -0.48 -11.93
CA ASN A 117 -6.21 -1.43 -10.82
C ASN A 117 -7.32 -1.13 -9.80
N MET A 118 -7.78 0.13 -9.69
CA MET A 118 -8.92 0.52 -8.86
C MET A 118 -10.24 0.34 -9.61
N ARG A 119 -10.29 0.68 -10.91
CA ARG A 119 -11.46 0.48 -11.77
C ARG A 119 -11.81 -0.99 -11.98
N GLU A 120 -10.81 -1.82 -12.27
CA GLU A 120 -11.01 -3.26 -12.50
C GLU A 120 -11.46 -4.00 -11.23
N ALA A 121 -11.06 -3.52 -10.06
CA ALA A 121 -11.51 -4.08 -8.78
C ALA A 121 -12.97 -3.72 -8.46
N GLU A 122 -13.42 -2.53 -8.88
CA GLU A 122 -14.81 -2.08 -8.78
C GLU A 122 -15.73 -2.88 -9.72
N ASP A 123 -15.32 -3.08 -10.98
CA ASP A 123 -16.04 -3.91 -11.95
C ASP A 123 -16.11 -5.40 -11.53
N ALA A 124 -15.04 -5.94 -10.96
CA ALA A 124 -14.99 -7.33 -10.50
C ALA A 124 -15.79 -7.61 -9.21
N GLY A 125 -16.06 -6.58 -8.40
CA GLY A 125 -16.83 -6.70 -7.16
C GLY A 125 -18.34 -6.89 -7.40
N TRP A 126 -18.89 -6.24 -8.43
CA TRP A 126 -20.32 -6.25 -8.76
C TRP A 126 -20.74 -7.39 -9.71
N GLY A 127 -19.82 -7.95 -10.49
CA GLY A 127 -20.08 -9.06 -11.41
C GLY A 127 -20.30 -10.43 -10.74
N ALA A 128 -20.11 -10.53 -9.43
CA ALA A 128 -20.27 -11.79 -8.66
C ALA A 128 -21.64 -11.92 -7.97
N GLU A 129 -22.51 -10.91 -8.05
CA GLU A 129 -23.85 -10.90 -7.43
C GLU A 129 -25.01 -11.02 -8.43
N GLN A 130 -24.74 -11.14 -9.73
CA GLN A 130 -25.75 -11.37 -10.77
C GLN A 130 -25.73 -12.80 -11.33
N VAL A 131 -25.85 -13.81 -10.46
CA VAL A 131 -26.37 -15.14 -10.83
C VAL A 131 -27.05 -15.82 -9.66
#